data_AF-R6UDI2-F1
#
_entry.id   AF-R6UDI2-F1
#
_cell.length_a   1.000
_cell.length_b   1.000
_cell.length_c   1.000
_cell.angle_alpha   90.00
_cell.angle_beta   90.00
_cell.angle_gamma   90.00
#
_symmetry.space_group_name_H-M   'P 1'
#
loop_
_entity.id
_entity.type
_entity.pdbx_description
1 polymer ?
#
loop_
_entity_poly.entity_id
_entity_poly.type
_entity_poly.pdbx_seq_one_letter_code
_entity_poly.pdbx_strand_id
1 'polypeptide(L)'
;MMSEEKKLKQIEYLRSQRENPTGNYRRYLVGLYNYFKDCMETSDGITSLPAMVKAAYGDKPDHMAYTKIKEYKKTLTDLGYIRNVKKDDGWHIYVVKDLDF
;
A
#
# COMPACT_ATOMS: atom_id res chain seq x y z
N MET A 1 12.51 4.13 9.10
CA MET A 1 11.26 3.92 9.85
C MET A 1 10.75 5.29 10.28
N MET A 2 9.46 5.60 10.09
CA MET A 2 8.87 6.89 10.49
C MET A 2 8.75 6.97 12.03
N SER A 3 8.90 8.15 12.62
CA SER A 3 8.60 8.37 14.05
C SER A 3 7.10 8.31 14.31
N GLU A 4 6.69 7.98 15.53
CA GLU A 4 5.26 7.88 15.90
C GLU A 4 4.47 9.17 15.63
N GLU A 5 5.03 10.33 15.96
CA GLU A 5 4.40 11.62 15.64
C GLU A 5 4.17 11.80 14.13
N LYS A 6 5.14 11.39 13.29
CA LYS A 6 5.01 11.46 11.83
C LYS A 6 3.97 10.46 11.31
N LYS A 7 3.88 9.27 11.88
CA LYS A 7 2.85 8.28 11.54
C LYS A 7 1.45 8.83 11.82
N LEU A 8 1.24 9.41 13.01
CA LEU A 8 -0.04 10.01 13.38
C LEU A 8 -0.45 11.13 12.42
N LYS A 9 0.44 12.08 12.15
CA LYS A 9 0.18 13.15 11.17
C LYS A 9 -0.13 12.61 9.77
N GLN A 10 0.57 11.56 9.35
CA GLN A 10 0.33 10.92 8.06
C GLN A 10 -1.04 10.23 8.00
N ILE A 11 -1.45 9.55 9.09
CA ILE A 11 -2.77 8.91 9.20
C ILE A 11 -3.87 9.97 9.18
N GLU A 12 -3.72 11.06 9.93
CA GLU A 12 -4.68 12.19 9.93
C GLU A 12 -4.82 12.82 8.55
N TYR A 13 -3.71 13.03 7.84
CA TYR A 13 -3.72 13.51 6.46
C TYR A 13 -4.40 12.54 5.49
N LEU A 14 -4.25 11.23 5.70
CA LEU A 14 -4.94 10.23 4.88
C LEU A 14 -6.44 10.20 5.20
N ARG A 15 -6.84 10.34 6.47
CA ARG A 15 -8.24 10.47 6.87
C ARG A 15 -8.91 11.68 6.23
N SER A 16 -8.25 12.83 6.25
CA SER A 16 -8.80 14.07 5.67
C SER A 16 -8.98 13.99 4.15
N GLN A 17 -8.25 13.11 3.47
CA GLN A 17 -8.43 12.88 2.03
C GLN A 17 -9.66 12.04 1.68
N ARG A 18 -10.34 11.41 2.64
CA ARG A 18 -11.53 10.59 2.36
C ARG A 18 -12.62 11.38 1.64
N GLU A 19 -12.75 12.65 1.96
CA GLU A 19 -13.75 13.58 1.41
C GLU A 19 -13.21 14.38 0.21
N ASN A 20 -11.93 14.21 -0.15
CA ASN A 20 -11.31 14.95 -1.24
C ASN A 20 -11.36 14.14 -2.55
N PRO A 21 -12.16 14.55 -3.55
CA PRO A 21 -12.27 13.85 -4.83
C PRO A 21 -10.97 13.83 -5.64
N THR A 22 -10.01 14.71 -5.33
CA THR A 22 -8.67 14.77 -5.94
C THR A 22 -7.59 14.07 -5.12
N GLY A 23 -7.95 13.50 -3.95
CA GLY A 23 -7.07 12.77 -3.04
C GLY A 23 -6.66 11.39 -3.57
N ASN A 24 -5.95 11.37 -4.70
CA ASN A 24 -5.54 10.14 -5.37
C ASN A 24 -4.59 9.29 -4.51
N TYR A 25 -3.79 9.92 -3.66
CA TYR A 25 -2.81 9.21 -2.84
C TYR A 25 -3.46 8.23 -1.86
N ARG A 26 -4.49 8.65 -1.11
CA ARG A 26 -5.26 7.74 -0.25
C ARG A 26 -5.85 6.59 -1.06
N ARG A 27 -6.46 6.88 -2.20
CA ARG A 27 -7.08 5.88 -3.09
C ARG A 27 -6.07 4.82 -3.53
N TYR A 28 -4.88 5.25 -3.94
CA TYR A 28 -3.81 4.36 -4.38
C TYR A 28 -3.30 3.46 -3.24
N LEU A 29 -3.16 4.00 -2.02
CA LEU A 29 -2.79 3.22 -0.84
C LEU A 29 -3.86 2.19 -0.48
N VAL A 30 -5.15 2.56 -0.54
CA VAL A 30 -6.26 1.64 -0.27
C VAL A 30 -6.32 0.53 -1.32
N GLY A 31 -6.23 0.86 -2.60
CA GLY A 31 -6.23 -0.13 -3.68
C GLY A 31 -5.07 -1.12 -3.55
N LEU A 32 -3.88 -0.60 -3.25
CA LEU A 32 -2.70 -1.43 -3.02
C LEU A 32 -2.84 -2.32 -1.77
N TYR A 33 -3.38 -1.80 -0.68
CA TYR A 33 -3.62 -2.55 0.55
C TYR A 33 -4.62 -3.69 0.32
N ASN A 34 -5.73 -3.42 -0.34
CA ASN A 34 -6.75 -4.43 -0.64
C ASN A 34 -6.16 -5.56 -1.48
N TYR A 35 -5.38 -5.22 -2.51
CA TYR A 35 -4.65 -6.22 -3.29
C TYR A 35 -3.72 -7.09 -2.43
N PHE A 36 -3.03 -6.53 -1.45
CA PHE A 36 -2.20 -7.32 -0.53
C PHE A 36 -3.03 -8.25 0.36
N LYS A 37 -4.22 -7.82 0.78
CA LYS A 37 -5.16 -8.67 1.53
C LYS A 37 -5.63 -9.84 0.68
N ASP A 38 -5.99 -9.60 -0.58
CA ASP A 38 -6.40 -10.65 -1.52
C ASP A 38 -5.25 -11.64 -1.83
N CYS A 39 -4.02 -11.15 -1.97
CA CYS A 39 -2.85 -12.00 -2.18
C CYS A 39 -2.54 -12.90 -0.98
N MET A 40 -2.81 -12.45 0.25
CA MET A 40 -2.67 -13.29 1.44
C MET A 40 -3.60 -14.50 1.40
N GLU A 41 -4.77 -14.38 0.79
CA GLU A 41 -5.76 -15.45 0.69
C GLU A 41 -5.51 -16.38 -0.52
N THR A 42 -4.90 -15.86 -1.58
CA THR A 42 -4.83 -16.56 -2.89
C THR A 42 -3.43 -17.01 -3.30
N SER A 43 -2.37 -16.36 -2.81
CA SER A 43 -0.99 -16.57 -3.26
C SER A 43 0.03 -16.53 -2.12
N ASP A 44 -0.39 -16.76 -0.87
CA ASP A 44 0.46 -16.66 0.34
C ASP A 44 1.25 -15.33 0.41
N GLY A 45 0.63 -14.23 -0.03
CA GLY A 45 1.25 -12.90 0.01
C GLY A 45 2.34 -12.67 -1.06
N ILE A 46 2.50 -13.57 -2.04
CA ILE A 46 3.36 -13.36 -3.21
C ILE A 46 2.72 -12.30 -4.11
N THR A 47 3.51 -11.31 -4.52
CA THR A 47 3.06 -10.15 -5.32
C THR A 47 4.02 -9.82 -6.44
N SER A 48 3.53 -9.13 -7.48
CA SER A 48 4.36 -8.62 -8.58
C SER A 48 4.18 -7.10 -8.76
N LEU A 49 5.22 -6.42 -9.24
CA LEU A 49 5.19 -4.97 -9.44
C LEU A 49 4.09 -4.53 -10.43
N PRO A 50 3.88 -5.22 -11.58
CA PRO A 50 2.77 -4.88 -12.48
C PRO A 50 1.39 -5.05 -11.83
N ALA A 51 1.18 -6.10 -11.03
CA ALA A 51 -0.08 -6.31 -10.33
C ALA A 51 -0.34 -5.21 -9.29
N MET A 52 0.70 -4.81 -8.54
CA MET A 52 0.61 -3.69 -7.61
C MET A 52 0.25 -2.37 -8.32
N VAL A 53 0.87 -2.09 -9.48
CA VAL A 53 0.54 -0.90 -10.28
C VAL A 53 -0.92 -0.95 -10.73
N LYS A 54 -1.38 -2.08 -11.28
CA LYS A 54 -2.78 -2.25 -11.69
C LYS A 54 -3.75 -2.07 -10.52
N ALA A 55 -3.43 -2.59 -9.34
CA ALA A 55 -4.26 -2.46 -8.15
C ALA A 55 -4.41 -1.01 -7.67
N ALA A 56 -3.32 -0.22 -7.74
CA ALA A 56 -3.36 1.17 -7.31
C ALA A 56 -3.94 2.12 -8.38
N TYR A 57 -3.52 1.98 -9.63
CA TYR A 57 -3.82 2.94 -10.72
C TYR A 57 -4.94 2.49 -11.66
N GLY A 58 -5.37 1.23 -11.60
CA GLY A 58 -6.25 0.65 -12.61
C GLY A 58 -5.58 0.63 -13.99
N ASP A 59 -6.37 0.92 -15.03
CA ASP A 59 -5.92 0.89 -16.44
C ASP A 59 -5.24 2.18 -16.91
N LYS A 60 -5.01 3.15 -16.00
CA LYS A 60 -4.42 4.46 -16.33
C LYS A 60 -3.15 4.76 -15.50
N PRO A 61 -2.12 3.90 -15.54
CA PRO A 61 -0.86 4.19 -14.87
C PRO A 61 -0.17 5.40 -15.53
N ASP A 62 0.36 6.31 -14.72
CA ASP A 62 1.28 7.33 -15.20
C ASP A 62 2.71 6.77 -15.39
N HIS A 63 3.58 7.51 -16.07
CA HIS A 63 4.96 7.11 -16.33
C HIS A 63 5.80 6.90 -15.05
N MET A 64 5.36 7.44 -13.91
CA MET A 64 5.98 7.30 -12.60
C MET A 64 5.36 6.19 -11.76
N ALA A 65 4.31 5.49 -12.23
CA ALA A 65 3.54 4.55 -11.44
C ALA A 65 4.40 3.45 -10.80
N TYR A 66 5.38 2.92 -11.54
CA TYR A 66 6.32 1.90 -11.04
C TYR A 66 7.25 2.41 -9.93
N THR A 67 7.59 3.69 -9.94
CA THR A 67 8.38 4.33 -8.88
C THR A 67 7.48 4.61 -7.67
N LYS A 68 6.31 5.20 -7.92
CA LYS A 68 5.35 5.57 -6.89
C LYS A 68 4.79 4.38 -6.13
N ILE A 69 4.55 3.25 -6.79
CA ILE A 69 4.03 2.06 -6.10
C ILE A 69 5.00 1.53 -5.03
N LYS A 70 6.32 1.69 -5.24
CA LYS A 70 7.34 1.33 -4.24
C LYS A 70 7.28 2.28 -3.05
N GLU A 71 7.08 3.57 -3.30
CA GLU A 71 6.85 4.57 -2.24
C GLU A 71 5.58 4.25 -1.45
N TYR A 72 4.49 3.88 -2.13
CA TYR A 72 3.20 3.57 -1.51
C TYR A 72 3.28 2.33 -0.64
N LYS A 73 3.91 1.26 -1.15
CA LYS A 73 4.24 0.07 -0.39
C LYS A 73 5.09 0.40 0.83
N LYS A 74 6.08 1.28 0.69
CA LYS A 74 6.91 1.75 1.80
C LYS A 74 6.09 2.52 2.84
N THR A 75 5.17 3.39 2.42
CA THR A 75 4.26 4.09 3.33
C THR A 75 3.42 3.10 4.14
N LEU A 76 2.78 2.11 3.49
CA LEU A 76 2.01 1.09 4.20
C LEU A 76 2.86 0.29 5.19
N THR A 77 4.13 0.03 4.84
CA THR A 77 5.09 -0.64 5.72
C THR A 77 5.48 0.24 6.91
N ASP A 78 5.83 1.50 6.67
CA ASP A 78 6.25 2.44 7.72
C ASP A 78 5.10 2.77 8.69
N LEU A 79 3.85 2.81 8.22
CA LEU A 79 2.68 2.99 9.06
C LEU A 79 2.24 1.69 9.78
N GLY A 80 2.87 0.56 9.46
CA GLY A 80 2.66 -0.72 10.13
C GLY A 80 1.41 -1.48 9.71
N TYR A 81 0.83 -1.20 8.53
CA TYR A 81 -0.29 -1.98 7.99
C TYR A 81 0.16 -3.25 7.31
N ILE A 82 1.40 -3.26 6.78
CA ILE A 82 1.98 -4.44 6.15
C ILE A 82 3.42 -4.66 6.62
N ARG A 83 3.91 -5.89 6.48
CA ARG A 83 5.32 -6.24 6.63
C ARG A 83 5.80 -7.07 5.44
N ASN A 84 7.06 -6.87 5.06
CA ASN A 84 7.72 -7.68 4.03
C ASN A 84 8.55 -8.77 4.69
N VAL A 85 8.35 -10.01 4.29
CA VAL A 85 9.06 -11.18 4.82
C VAL A 85 9.74 -11.88 3.66
N LYS A 86 11.05 -12.12 3.79
CA LYS A 86 11.78 -12.95 2.83
C LYS A 86 11.60 -14.42 3.24
N LYS A 87 11.15 -15.24 2.29
CA LYS A 87 11.10 -16.70 2.34
C LYS A 87 11.96 -17.29 1.22
N ASP A 88 12.08 -18.60 1.20
CA ASP A 88 12.90 -19.35 0.24
C ASP A 88 12.45 -19.11 -1.22
N ASP A 89 11.14 -18.99 -1.44
CA ASP A 89 10.49 -18.79 -2.73
C ASP A 89 10.34 -17.32 -3.13
N GLY A 90 10.61 -16.36 -2.23
CA GLY A 90 10.44 -14.96 -2.60
C GLY A 90 10.25 -13.97 -1.46
N TRP A 91 9.76 -12.80 -1.85
CA TRP A 91 9.31 -11.76 -0.91
C TRP A 91 7.79 -11.86 -0.77
N HIS A 92 7.33 -11.99 0.46
CA HIS A 92 5.93 -12.12 0.82
C HIS A 92 5.51 -10.86 1.57
N ILE A 93 4.30 -10.39 1.30
CA ILE A 93 3.69 -9.27 1.99
C ILE A 93 2.62 -9.81 2.93
N TYR A 94 2.73 -9.47 4.21
CA TYR A 94 1.73 -9.81 5.23
C TYR A 94 0.98 -8.57 5.67
N VAL A 95 -0.33 -8.66 5.74
CA VAL A 95 -1.18 -7.66 6.41
C VAL A 95 -1.03 -7.81 7.92
N VAL A 96 -0.78 -6.70 8.61
CA VAL A 96 -0.54 -6.65 10.06
C VAL A 96 -1.78 -6.14 10.81
N LYS A 97 -2.48 -5.15 10.25
CA LYS A 97 -3.74 -4.60 10.79
C LYS A 97 -4.62 -4.03 9.67
N ASP A 98 -5.91 -3.87 9.95
CA ASP A 98 -6.84 -3.20 9.04
C ASP A 98 -6.52 -1.69 8.90
N LEU A 99 -6.87 -1.12 7.73
CA LEU A 99 -6.72 0.32 7.51
C LEU A 99 -7.65 1.10 8.43
N ASP A 100 -7.12 2.14 9.04
CA ASP A 100 -7.83 3.04 9.96
C ASP A 100 -7.90 4.49 9.44
N PHE A 101 -7.64 4.70 8.14
CA PHE A 101 -7.69 5.99 7.44
C PHE A 101 -8.55 5.99 6.18
#